data_AF-A0A6P0XAC4-F1
#
_entry.id   AF-A0A6P0XAC4-F1
#
_cell.length_a   1.000
_cell.length_b   1.000
_cell.length_c   1.000
_cell.angle_alpha   90.00
_cell.angle_beta   90.00
_cell.angle_gamma   90.00
#
_symmetry.space_group_name_H-M   'P 1'
#
loop_
_entity.id
_entity.type
_entity.pdbx_description
1 polymer ?
#
loop_
_entity_poly.entity_id
_entity_poly.type
_entity_poly.pdbx_seq_one_letter_code
_entity_poly.pdbx_strand_id
1 'polypeptide(L)'
;MNNDKQQTTNNKQPITNNKQLIPSTQLPLYGKRILVTAPRSYASRFSQQVINLGGLPILMPTIETCYLEDSSELDTALKRIAEFDWIAFTSRNGIEAFWQRLQVLAIPISALKNCQLCAIGKDSERWSALGVRVDLVPGESSPQGIITELSKIADIQHQTVLVPVPEVIGVPEPDIVPNFVAGLQQLGMEVTPVPTYTTRC
;
A
#
# COMPACT_ATOMS: atom_id res chain seq x y z
N MET A 1 40.47 57.22 -10.90
CA MET A 1 39.30 57.81 -10.23
C MET A 1 38.08 57.00 -10.65
N ASN A 2 37.36 56.45 -9.67
CA ASN A 2 36.06 55.75 -9.71
C ASN A 2 35.90 54.46 -10.54
N ASN A 3 36.06 53.35 -9.81
CA ASN A 3 35.26 52.13 -9.95
C ASN A 3 33.84 52.41 -9.43
N ASP A 4 32.80 51.99 -10.16
CA ASP A 4 31.52 51.62 -9.55
C ASP A 4 31.00 50.32 -10.16
N LYS A 5 30.93 49.30 -9.30
CA LYS A 5 30.40 47.97 -9.56
C LYS A 5 28.89 47.98 -9.33
N GLN A 6 28.19 47.33 -10.25
CA GLN A 6 26.93 46.59 -10.13
C GLN A 6 26.28 46.54 -8.73
N GLN A 7 24.98 46.85 -8.67
CA GLN A 7 24.04 45.98 -7.96
C GLN A 7 22.61 46.15 -8.47
N THR A 8 22.19 45.18 -9.27
CA THR A 8 20.80 44.84 -9.57
C THR A 8 20.05 44.54 -8.28
N THR A 9 19.10 45.38 -7.90
CA THR A 9 18.21 45.11 -6.76
C THR A 9 17.16 44.07 -7.16
N ASN A 10 17.34 42.85 -6.65
CA ASN A 10 16.39 41.75 -6.72
C ASN A 10 15.06 42.12 -6.06
N ASN A 11 14.00 42.15 -6.86
CA ASN A 11 12.63 42.33 -6.40
C ASN A 11 12.12 41.00 -5.80
N LYS A 12 12.43 40.74 -4.52
CA LYS A 12 11.81 39.63 -3.77
C LYS A 12 10.45 40.10 -3.25
N GLN A 13 9.37 39.61 -3.85
CA GLN A 13 8.05 39.70 -3.25
C GLN A 13 8.04 38.97 -1.88
N PRO A 14 7.43 39.54 -0.84
CA PRO A 14 7.27 38.85 0.43
C PRO A 14 6.24 37.72 0.28
N ILE A 15 6.64 36.51 0.63
CA ILE A 15 5.78 35.32 0.68
C ILE A 15 4.88 35.47 1.93
N THR A 16 3.73 36.14 1.81
CA THR A 16 2.75 36.23 2.89
C THR A 16 1.92 34.95 2.94
N ASN A 17 2.43 33.91 3.61
CA ASN A 17 1.64 32.74 3.97
C ASN A 17 0.91 33.02 5.29
N ASN A 18 -0.14 33.83 5.21
CA ASN A 18 -0.86 34.35 6.39
C ASN A 18 -1.86 33.30 6.93
N LYS A 19 -1.34 32.24 7.58
CA LYS A 19 -2.17 31.35 8.39
C LYS A 19 -2.41 32.02 9.74
N GLN A 20 -3.54 32.72 9.89
CA GLN A 20 -3.96 33.23 11.19
C GLN A 20 -4.08 32.06 12.18
N LEU A 21 -3.47 32.21 13.36
CA LEU A 21 -3.57 31.24 14.44
C LEU A 21 -5.00 31.25 14.98
N ILE A 22 -5.65 30.09 15.03
CA ILE A 22 -7.02 29.92 15.51
C ILE A 22 -6.95 29.46 16.98
N PRO A 23 -7.70 30.05 17.92
CA PRO A 23 -7.79 29.54 19.29
C PRO A 23 -8.26 28.09 19.32
N SER A 24 -7.66 27.26 20.18
CA SER A 24 -7.99 25.83 20.27
C SER A 24 -9.47 25.57 20.56
N THR A 25 -10.12 26.47 21.30
CA THR A 25 -11.56 26.43 21.65
C THR A 25 -12.49 26.52 20.45
N GLN A 26 -12.01 27.03 19.30
CA GLN A 26 -12.77 27.18 18.07
C GLN A 26 -12.50 26.03 17.09
N LEU A 27 -11.58 25.12 17.40
CA LEU A 27 -11.29 23.98 16.54
C LEU A 27 -12.41 22.92 16.64
N PRO A 28 -12.72 22.20 15.54
CA PRO A 28 -13.90 21.33 15.47
C PRO A 28 -13.97 20.21 16.51
N LEU A 29 -12.83 19.73 17.02
CA LEU A 29 -12.74 18.63 17.97
C LEU A 29 -12.36 19.08 19.38
N TYR A 30 -12.43 20.38 19.68
CA TYR A 30 -12.09 20.91 20.99
C TYR A 30 -12.84 20.18 22.13
N GLY A 31 -12.08 19.77 23.15
CA GLY A 31 -12.62 19.05 24.31
C GLY A 31 -13.08 17.62 24.03
N LYS A 32 -12.94 17.10 22.81
CA LYS A 32 -13.30 15.72 22.46
C LYS A 32 -12.14 14.77 22.69
N ARG A 33 -12.47 13.58 23.19
CA ARG A 33 -11.56 12.44 23.30
C ARG A 33 -11.98 11.40 22.26
N ILE A 34 -11.07 10.98 21.40
CA ILE A 34 -11.37 10.08 20.28
C ILE A 34 -10.55 8.80 20.45
N LEU A 35 -11.23 7.68 20.66
CA LEU A 35 -10.59 6.37 20.69
C LEU A 35 -10.25 5.91 19.28
N VAL A 36 -9.00 5.53 19.03
CA VAL A 36 -8.49 5.12 17.72
C VAL A 36 -8.07 3.65 17.80
N THR A 37 -8.83 2.78 17.14
CA THR A 37 -8.63 1.33 17.14
C THR A 37 -7.96 0.77 15.89
N ALA A 38 -7.70 1.64 14.89
CA ALA A 38 -7.03 1.28 13.66
C ALA A 38 -5.59 0.73 13.91
N PRO A 39 -5.00 -0.04 12.97
CA PRO A 39 -3.62 -0.48 13.07
C PRO A 39 -2.65 0.67 13.32
N ARG A 40 -1.55 0.41 14.02
CA ARG A 40 -0.59 1.45 14.50
C ARG A 40 -0.16 2.44 13.42
N SER A 41 0.13 1.96 12.21
CA SER A 41 0.54 2.79 11.07
C SER A 41 -0.52 3.82 10.67
N TYR A 42 -1.79 3.42 10.62
CA TYR A 42 -2.93 4.29 10.33
C TYR A 42 -3.26 5.19 11.51
N ALA A 43 -3.22 4.63 12.72
CA ALA A 43 -3.56 5.33 13.95
C ALA A 43 -2.67 6.55 14.18
N SER A 44 -1.37 6.47 13.87
CA SER A 44 -0.43 7.59 13.98
C SER A 44 -0.84 8.77 13.08
N ARG A 45 -1.06 8.51 11.78
CA ARG A 45 -1.48 9.55 10.83
C ARG A 45 -2.83 10.16 11.20
N PHE A 46 -3.80 9.32 11.55
CA PHE A 46 -5.13 9.78 11.94
C PHE A 46 -5.10 10.60 13.24
N SER A 47 -4.30 10.18 14.22
CA SER A 47 -4.11 10.91 15.49
C SER A 47 -3.55 12.31 15.25
N GLN A 48 -2.61 12.46 14.31
CA GLN A 48 -2.09 13.78 13.95
C GLN A 48 -3.20 14.69 13.40
N GLN A 49 -4.13 14.15 12.60
CA GLN A 49 -5.27 14.91 12.11
C GLN A 49 -6.24 15.29 13.23
N VAL A 50 -6.50 14.39 14.19
CA VAL A 50 -7.32 14.67 15.38
C VAL A 50 -6.72 15.80 16.22
N ILE A 51 -5.40 15.75 16.46
CA ILE A 51 -4.67 16.80 17.20
C ILE A 51 -4.77 18.13 16.47
N ASN A 52 -4.55 18.15 15.15
CA ASN A 52 -4.64 19.36 14.33
C ASN A 52 -6.04 20.00 14.34
N LEU A 53 -7.08 19.21 14.64
CA LEU A 53 -8.46 19.65 14.80
C LEU A 53 -8.85 19.92 16.27
N GLY A 54 -7.89 19.93 17.20
CA GLY A 54 -8.08 20.30 18.60
C GLY A 54 -8.58 19.17 19.53
N GLY A 55 -8.63 17.93 19.04
CA GLY A 55 -9.06 16.76 19.81
C GLY A 55 -7.91 16.02 20.49
N LEU A 56 -8.25 15.17 21.47
CA LEU A 56 -7.32 14.26 22.12
C LEU A 56 -7.52 12.82 21.59
N PRO A 57 -6.61 12.30 20.75
CA PRO A 57 -6.66 10.89 20.35
C PRO A 57 -6.20 9.99 21.50
N ILE A 58 -6.89 8.88 21.70
CA ILE A 58 -6.53 7.79 22.61
C ILE A 58 -6.23 6.58 21.73
N LEU A 59 -4.97 6.19 21.68
CA LEU A 59 -4.52 5.07 20.87
C LEU A 59 -4.85 3.76 21.57
N MET A 60 -5.64 2.92 20.90
CA MET A 60 -5.91 1.54 21.32
C MET A 60 -5.96 0.62 20.09
N PRO A 61 -4.87 0.46 19.32
CA PRO A 61 -4.85 -0.42 18.16
C PRO A 61 -5.22 -1.84 18.55
N THR A 62 -6.24 -2.41 17.91
CA THR A 62 -6.73 -3.77 18.18
C THR A 62 -6.39 -4.76 17.07
N ILE A 63 -5.66 -4.30 16.05
CA ILE A 63 -5.20 -5.11 14.93
C ILE A 63 -3.75 -4.73 14.65
N GLU A 64 -2.91 -5.73 14.47
CA GLU A 64 -1.52 -5.57 14.05
C GLU A 64 -1.18 -6.40 12.83
N THR A 65 -0.23 -5.87 12.04
CA THR A 65 0.38 -6.51 10.90
C THR A 65 1.77 -6.98 11.32
N CYS A 66 2.03 -8.28 11.20
CA CYS A 66 3.27 -8.92 11.63
C CYS A 66 3.91 -9.71 10.48
N TYR A 67 5.18 -10.07 10.64
CA TYR A 67 5.81 -11.09 9.82
C TYR A 67 5.17 -12.45 10.04
N LEU A 68 5.19 -13.31 9.02
CA LEU A 68 4.81 -14.70 9.14
C LEU A 68 5.72 -15.43 10.12
N GLU A 69 5.14 -16.33 10.92
CA GLU A 69 5.91 -17.25 11.77
C GLU A 69 6.62 -18.30 10.92
N ASP A 70 5.94 -18.82 9.89
CA ASP A 70 6.52 -19.66 8.85
C ASP A 70 6.32 -19.03 7.46
N SER A 71 7.44 -18.80 6.77
CA SER A 71 7.47 -18.24 5.42
C SER A 71 7.84 -19.28 4.36
N SER A 72 7.83 -20.58 4.68
CA SER A 72 8.23 -21.67 3.78
C SER A 72 7.45 -21.70 2.47
N GLU A 73 6.14 -21.47 2.54
CA GLU A 73 5.26 -21.39 1.37
C GLU A 73 5.63 -20.19 0.47
N LEU A 74 5.79 -19.02 1.09
CA LEU A 74 6.24 -17.81 0.39
C LEU A 74 7.61 -17.99 -0.26
N ASP A 75 8.56 -18.59 0.44
CA ASP A 75 9.90 -18.87 -0.10
C ASP A 75 9.86 -19.76 -1.33
N THR A 76 8.96 -20.75 -1.31
CA THR A 76 8.78 -21.68 -2.42
C THR A 76 8.18 -20.97 -3.62
N ALA A 77 7.15 -20.15 -3.42
CA ALA A 77 6.55 -19.33 -4.47
C ALA A 77 7.56 -18.33 -5.06
N LEU A 78 8.33 -17.64 -4.21
CA LEU A 78 9.32 -16.65 -4.65
C LEU A 78 10.48 -17.25 -5.44
N LYS A 79 10.91 -18.48 -5.10
CA LYS A 79 11.94 -19.18 -5.89
C LYS A 79 11.46 -19.55 -7.29
N ARG A 80 10.15 -19.72 -7.45
CA ARG A 80 9.47 -20.04 -8.72
C ARG A 80 8.78 -18.82 -9.32
N ILE A 81 9.17 -17.60 -8.90
CA ILE A 81 8.41 -16.39 -9.24
C ILE A 81 8.28 -16.16 -10.75
N ALA A 82 9.30 -16.55 -11.52
CA ALA A 82 9.33 -16.42 -12.97
C ALA A 82 8.36 -17.35 -13.72
N GLU A 83 7.72 -18.29 -13.02
CA GLU A 83 6.67 -19.15 -13.56
C GLU A 83 5.29 -18.48 -13.57
N PHE A 84 5.13 -17.37 -12.84
CA PHE A 84 3.86 -16.63 -12.79
C PHE A 84 3.79 -15.57 -13.88
N ASP A 85 2.68 -15.52 -14.60
CA ASP A 85 2.41 -14.45 -15.57
C ASP A 85 2.07 -13.14 -14.86
N TRP A 86 1.39 -13.23 -13.70
CA TRP A 86 0.95 -12.08 -12.92
C TRP A 86 1.25 -12.19 -11.43
N ILE A 87 1.40 -11.04 -10.79
CA ILE A 87 1.35 -10.90 -9.33
C ILE A 87 0.36 -9.80 -8.99
N ALA A 88 -0.67 -10.11 -8.21
CA ALA A 88 -1.74 -9.18 -7.91
C ALA A 88 -1.78 -8.76 -6.44
N PHE A 89 -1.46 -7.48 -6.19
CA PHE A 89 -1.41 -6.90 -4.86
C PHE A 89 -2.70 -6.14 -4.53
N THR A 90 -3.40 -6.58 -3.49
CA THR A 90 -4.62 -5.94 -2.97
C THR A 90 -4.37 -4.93 -1.86
N SER A 91 -3.12 -4.81 -1.39
CA SER A 91 -2.76 -3.86 -0.33
C SER A 91 -1.27 -3.54 -0.32
N ARG A 92 -0.93 -2.38 0.24
CA ARG A 92 0.45 -2.00 0.54
C ARG A 92 1.17 -3.00 1.44
N ASN A 93 0.49 -3.57 2.43
CA ASN A 93 1.10 -4.53 3.35
C ASN A 93 1.60 -5.77 2.60
N GLY A 94 0.83 -6.29 1.65
CA GLY A 94 1.27 -7.38 0.77
C GLY A 94 2.51 -7.01 -0.04
N ILE A 95 2.57 -5.77 -0.57
CA ILE A 95 3.74 -5.27 -1.32
C ILE A 95 4.98 -5.22 -0.41
N GLU A 96 4.87 -4.60 0.77
CA GLU A 96 6.01 -4.45 1.68
C GLU A 96 6.53 -5.81 2.16
N ALA A 97 5.64 -6.72 2.55
CA ALA A 97 6.01 -8.03 3.06
C ALA A 97 6.66 -8.89 1.97
N PHE A 98 6.08 -8.89 0.77
CA PHE A 98 6.64 -9.56 -0.41
C PHE A 98 8.03 -9.01 -0.76
N TRP A 99 8.17 -7.68 -0.81
CA TRP A 99 9.43 -7.00 -1.09
C TRP A 99 10.51 -7.31 -0.05
N GLN A 100 10.17 -7.25 1.23
CA GLN A 100 11.10 -7.57 2.31
C GLN A 100 11.56 -9.03 2.22
N ARG A 101 10.66 -9.96 1.87
CA ARG A 101 11.04 -11.36 1.71
C ARG A 101 11.97 -11.60 0.53
N LEU A 102 11.74 -10.92 -0.61
CA LEU A 102 12.69 -10.94 -1.74
C LEU A 102 14.11 -10.53 -1.31
N GLN A 103 14.22 -9.48 -0.49
CA GLN A 103 15.52 -9.02 0.03
C GLN A 103 16.17 -10.06 0.94
N VAL A 104 15.41 -10.67 1.85
CA VAL A 104 15.91 -11.72 2.77
C VAL A 104 16.43 -12.92 1.99
N LEU A 105 15.74 -13.32 0.91
CA LEU A 105 16.16 -14.43 0.05
C LEU A 105 17.22 -14.03 -0.99
N ALA A 106 17.64 -12.78 -1.02
CA ALA A 106 18.52 -12.21 -2.04
C ALA A 106 18.05 -12.47 -3.48
N ILE A 107 16.74 -12.51 -3.71
CA ILE A 107 16.16 -12.65 -5.04
C ILE A 107 16.17 -11.29 -5.71
N PRO A 108 16.85 -11.13 -6.86
CA PRO A 108 16.95 -9.84 -7.51
C PRO A 108 15.62 -9.42 -8.12
N ILE A 109 15.33 -8.11 -8.15
CA ILE A 109 14.16 -7.54 -8.84
C ILE A 109 14.07 -8.03 -10.29
N SER A 110 15.20 -8.31 -10.94
CA SER A 110 15.21 -8.82 -12.31
C SER A 110 14.47 -10.14 -12.49
N ALA A 111 14.24 -10.91 -11.42
CA ALA A 111 13.42 -12.11 -11.44
C ALA A 111 11.94 -11.81 -11.75
N LEU A 112 11.47 -10.59 -11.48
CA LEU A 112 10.11 -10.13 -11.78
C LEU A 112 9.92 -9.65 -13.22
N LYS A 113 10.98 -9.61 -14.05
CA LYS A 113 10.90 -9.02 -15.41
C LYS A 113 9.92 -9.71 -16.35
N ASN A 114 9.63 -10.98 -16.11
CA ASN A 114 8.71 -11.76 -16.93
C ASN A 114 7.29 -11.82 -16.32
N CYS A 115 7.08 -11.20 -15.15
CA CYS A 115 5.81 -11.20 -14.43
C CYS A 115 5.21 -9.80 -14.49
N GLN A 116 3.93 -9.71 -14.84
CA GLN A 116 3.20 -8.46 -14.83
C GLN A 116 2.67 -8.18 -13.42
N LEU A 117 2.76 -6.94 -12.96
CA LEU A 117 2.33 -6.55 -11.62
C LEU A 117 1.01 -5.78 -11.66
N CYS A 118 0.05 -6.20 -10.83
CA CYS A 118 -1.17 -5.47 -10.52
C CYS A 118 -1.08 -4.86 -9.13
N ALA A 119 -1.46 -3.58 -8.97
CA ALA A 119 -1.59 -2.97 -7.65
C ALA A 119 -2.70 -1.91 -7.62
N ILE A 120 -3.34 -1.76 -6.47
CA ILE A 120 -4.47 -0.86 -6.31
C ILE A 120 -4.01 0.58 -6.04
N GLY A 121 -4.48 1.53 -6.84
CA GLY A 121 -4.42 2.97 -6.54
C GLY A 121 -3.04 3.45 -6.09
N LYS A 122 -2.98 4.09 -4.91
CA LYS A 122 -1.74 4.64 -4.33
C LYS A 122 -0.74 3.57 -3.88
N ASP A 123 -1.16 2.33 -3.70
CA ASP A 123 -0.24 1.27 -3.28
C ASP A 123 0.72 0.91 -4.43
N SER A 124 0.33 1.16 -5.68
CA SER A 124 1.22 1.06 -6.85
C SER A 124 2.43 2.02 -6.79
N GLU A 125 2.30 3.16 -6.12
CA GLU A 125 3.40 4.12 -5.93
C GLU A 125 4.54 3.50 -5.12
N ARG A 126 4.26 2.48 -4.29
CA ARG A 126 5.28 1.79 -3.52
C ARG A 126 6.26 1.04 -4.42
N TRP A 127 5.77 0.36 -5.45
CA TRP A 127 6.62 -0.29 -6.46
C TRP A 127 7.44 0.73 -7.23
N SER A 128 6.84 1.87 -7.58
CA SER A 128 7.55 2.95 -8.28
C SER A 128 8.71 3.52 -7.43
N ALA A 129 8.51 3.68 -6.11
CA ALA A 129 9.56 4.08 -5.19
C ALA A 129 10.71 3.06 -5.06
N LEU A 130 10.47 1.80 -5.46
CA LEU A 130 11.45 0.72 -5.54
C LEU A 130 12.06 0.55 -6.94
N GLY A 131 11.71 1.42 -7.89
CA GLY A 131 12.19 1.36 -9.27
C GLY A 131 11.51 0.29 -10.13
N VAL A 132 10.37 -0.25 -9.69
CA VAL A 132 9.59 -1.27 -10.40
C VAL A 132 8.32 -0.64 -10.95
N ARG A 133 8.05 -0.85 -12.23
CA ARG A 133 6.81 -0.42 -12.87
C ARG A 133 5.70 -1.41 -12.53
N VAL A 134 4.51 -0.88 -12.23
CA VAL A 134 3.27 -1.67 -12.16
C VAL A 134 2.63 -1.66 -13.54
N ASP A 135 2.25 -2.83 -14.05
CA ASP A 135 1.72 -2.99 -15.41
C ASP A 135 0.24 -2.67 -15.48
N LEU A 136 -0.50 -2.98 -14.42
CA LEU A 136 -1.93 -2.72 -14.31
C LEU A 136 -2.27 -2.04 -12.98
N VAL A 137 -2.80 -0.82 -13.09
CA VAL A 137 -3.40 -0.08 -11.99
C VAL A 137 -4.85 0.20 -12.39
N PRO A 138 -5.85 -0.33 -11.68
CA PRO A 138 -7.24 -0.18 -12.09
C PRO A 138 -7.74 1.25 -11.85
N GLY A 139 -8.68 1.69 -12.71
CA GLY A 139 -9.32 3.01 -12.54
C GLY A 139 -10.13 3.10 -11.26
N GLU A 140 -10.83 2.02 -10.90
CA GLU A 140 -11.41 1.85 -9.56
C GLU A 140 -10.34 1.27 -8.64
N SER A 141 -9.97 2.00 -7.58
CA SER A 141 -8.97 1.54 -6.60
C SER A 141 -9.54 0.47 -5.65
N SER A 142 -9.89 -0.70 -6.20
CA SER A 142 -10.41 -1.86 -5.47
C SER A 142 -9.90 -3.18 -6.08
N PRO A 143 -9.94 -4.31 -5.33
CA PRO A 143 -9.65 -5.63 -5.89
C PRO A 143 -10.58 -5.99 -7.06
N GLN A 144 -11.84 -5.56 -6.99
CA GLN A 144 -12.79 -5.72 -8.08
C GLN A 144 -12.36 -4.96 -9.35
N GLY A 145 -11.80 -3.77 -9.19
CA GLY A 145 -11.22 -3.01 -10.30
C GLY A 145 -10.11 -3.77 -11.01
N ILE A 146 -9.25 -4.49 -10.28
CA ILE A 146 -8.22 -5.37 -10.88
C ILE A 146 -8.87 -6.45 -11.74
N ILE A 147 -9.87 -7.17 -11.20
CA ILE A 147 -10.60 -8.21 -11.94
C ILE A 147 -11.21 -7.65 -13.22
N THR A 148 -11.84 -6.47 -13.14
CA THR A 148 -12.47 -5.81 -14.29
C THR A 148 -11.47 -5.40 -15.37
N GLU A 149 -10.26 -4.99 -15.01
CA GLU A 149 -9.23 -4.68 -16.01
C GLU A 149 -8.60 -5.95 -16.60
N LEU A 150 -8.32 -6.96 -15.77
CA LEU A 150 -7.80 -8.25 -16.23
C LEU A 150 -8.77 -8.96 -17.19
N SER A 151 -10.08 -8.85 -16.98
CA SER A 151 -11.09 -9.46 -17.86
C SER A 151 -11.09 -8.90 -19.28
N LYS A 152 -10.42 -7.76 -19.52
CA LYS A 152 -10.29 -7.13 -20.84
C LYS A 152 -9.05 -7.62 -21.61
N ILE A 153 -8.15 -8.35 -20.94
CA ILE A 153 -6.92 -8.86 -21.54
C ILE A 153 -7.23 -10.15 -22.30
N ALA A 154 -6.76 -10.24 -23.54
CA ALA A 154 -6.89 -11.46 -24.33
C ALA A 154 -6.14 -12.62 -23.67
N ASP A 155 -6.70 -13.82 -23.74
CA ASP A 155 -6.10 -15.07 -23.22
C ASP A 155 -5.77 -15.06 -21.72
N ILE A 156 -6.49 -14.27 -20.91
CA ILE A 156 -6.27 -14.22 -19.46
C ILE A 156 -6.63 -15.53 -18.75
N GLN A 157 -7.53 -16.33 -19.33
CA GLN A 157 -8.15 -17.52 -18.73
C GLN A 157 -7.19 -18.71 -18.49
N HIS A 158 -5.94 -18.63 -18.91
CA HIS A 158 -4.93 -19.68 -18.70
C HIS A 158 -3.67 -19.14 -18.04
N GLN A 159 -3.66 -17.85 -17.71
CA GLN A 159 -2.51 -17.22 -17.10
C GLN A 159 -2.48 -17.52 -15.61
N THR A 160 -1.27 -17.67 -15.12
CA THR A 160 -0.98 -17.96 -13.72
C THR A 160 -0.85 -16.65 -12.95
N VAL A 161 -1.43 -16.59 -11.74
CA VAL A 161 -1.37 -15.39 -10.90
C VAL A 161 -1.04 -15.75 -9.46
N LEU A 162 0.04 -15.14 -8.96
CA LEU A 162 0.38 -15.17 -7.55
C LEU A 162 -0.37 -14.04 -6.82
N VAL A 163 -1.04 -14.36 -5.71
CA VAL A 163 -1.78 -13.39 -4.91
C VAL A 163 -1.19 -13.37 -3.49
N PRO A 164 -0.40 -12.34 -3.14
CA PRO A 164 0.02 -12.09 -1.77
C PRO A 164 -1.19 -11.81 -0.86
N VAL A 165 -1.45 -12.70 0.10
CA VAL A 165 -2.59 -12.62 1.03
C VAL A 165 -2.13 -12.47 2.49
N PRO A 166 -2.98 -11.91 3.38
CA PRO A 166 -2.78 -12.03 4.82
C PRO A 166 -3.05 -13.46 5.30
N GLU A 167 -2.30 -13.91 6.29
CA GLU A 167 -2.76 -14.92 7.25
C GLU A 167 -3.54 -14.20 8.36
N VAL A 168 -4.78 -14.61 8.64
CA VAL A 168 -5.63 -13.93 9.64
C VAL A 168 -5.77 -14.79 10.89
N ILE A 169 -5.39 -14.25 12.05
CA ILE A 169 -5.39 -14.97 13.33
C ILE A 169 -6.21 -14.20 14.37
N GLY A 170 -7.09 -14.89 15.10
CA GLY A 170 -7.83 -14.32 16.22
C GLY A 170 -9.01 -13.42 15.85
N VAL A 171 -9.23 -13.15 14.57
CA VAL A 171 -10.38 -12.40 14.05
C VAL A 171 -11.00 -13.12 12.84
N PRO A 172 -12.30 -12.91 12.54
CA PRO A 172 -12.88 -13.39 11.30
C PRO A 172 -12.17 -12.81 10.08
N GLU A 173 -11.84 -13.65 9.11
CA GLU A 173 -11.25 -13.21 7.85
C GLU A 173 -12.27 -12.35 7.06
N PRO A 174 -11.89 -11.15 6.61
CA PRO A 174 -12.75 -10.34 5.75
C PRO A 174 -12.92 -10.96 4.37
N ASP A 175 -14.11 -10.87 3.78
CA ASP A 175 -14.42 -11.44 2.46
C ASP A 175 -13.66 -10.80 1.28
N ILE A 176 -12.93 -9.71 1.50
CA ILE A 176 -12.27 -8.94 0.44
C ILE A 176 -11.27 -9.78 -0.35
N VAL A 177 -10.40 -10.52 0.33
CA VAL A 177 -9.37 -11.37 -0.31
C VAL A 177 -9.99 -12.67 -0.85
N PRO A 178 -10.84 -13.39 -0.10
CA PRO A 178 -11.57 -14.54 -0.64
C PRO A 178 -12.37 -14.21 -1.92
N ASN A 179 -13.11 -13.10 -1.94
CA ASN A 179 -13.86 -12.67 -3.13
C ASN A 179 -12.93 -12.29 -4.28
N PHE A 180 -11.77 -11.69 -3.99
CA PHE A 180 -10.79 -11.38 -5.02
C PHE A 180 -10.20 -12.64 -5.66
N VAL A 181 -9.79 -13.61 -4.85
CA VAL A 181 -9.29 -14.91 -5.33
C VAL A 181 -10.36 -15.63 -6.16
N ALA A 182 -11.59 -15.69 -5.65
CA ALA A 182 -12.72 -16.30 -6.36
C ALA A 182 -13.00 -15.59 -7.70
N GLY A 183 -12.93 -14.26 -7.74
CA GLY A 183 -13.12 -13.48 -8.97
C GLY A 183 -12.03 -13.76 -10.01
N LEU A 184 -10.77 -13.88 -9.61
CA LEU A 184 -9.68 -14.28 -10.52
C LEU A 184 -9.87 -15.71 -11.05
N GLN A 185 -10.31 -16.65 -10.20
CA GLN A 185 -10.64 -18.01 -10.62
C GLN A 185 -11.82 -18.04 -11.60
N GLN A 186 -12.83 -17.19 -11.42
CA GLN A 186 -13.96 -17.06 -12.35
C GLN A 186 -13.54 -16.49 -13.71
N LEU A 187 -12.44 -15.73 -13.78
CA LEU A 187 -11.82 -15.35 -15.04
C LEU A 187 -11.08 -16.51 -15.73
N GLY A 188 -10.96 -17.66 -15.07
CA GLY A 188 -10.25 -18.85 -15.57
C GLY A 188 -8.78 -18.93 -15.15
N MET A 189 -8.23 -17.90 -14.51
CA MET A 189 -6.81 -17.85 -14.14
C MET A 189 -6.41 -18.99 -13.18
N GLU A 190 -5.17 -19.45 -13.27
CA GLU A 190 -4.59 -20.35 -12.28
C GLU A 190 -4.07 -19.53 -11.08
N VAL A 191 -4.91 -19.44 -10.04
CA VAL A 191 -4.66 -18.56 -8.89
C VAL A 191 -3.90 -19.30 -7.80
N THR A 192 -2.76 -18.73 -7.39
CA THR A 192 -1.97 -19.18 -6.24
C THR A 192 -2.00 -18.09 -5.15
N PRO A 193 -2.90 -18.16 -4.17
CA PRO A 193 -2.81 -17.35 -2.97
C PRO A 193 -1.59 -17.79 -2.14
N VAL A 194 -0.81 -16.85 -1.62
CA VAL A 194 0.32 -17.15 -0.73
C VAL A 194 0.32 -16.20 0.46
N PRO A 195 0.33 -16.71 1.71
CA PRO A 195 0.51 -15.87 2.88
C PRO A 195 1.79 -15.06 2.76
N THR A 196 1.73 -13.76 3.07
CA THR A 196 2.91 -12.88 3.08
C THR A 196 3.14 -12.15 4.38
N TYR A 197 2.08 -11.96 5.16
CA TYR A 197 2.11 -11.32 6.46
C TYR A 197 0.95 -11.85 7.29
N THR A 198 1.03 -11.66 8.60
CA THR A 198 -0.03 -12.04 9.53
C THR A 198 -0.80 -10.79 9.97
N THR A 199 -2.12 -10.89 10.03
CA THR A 199 -3.02 -9.92 10.66
C THR A 199 -3.63 -10.56 11.90
N ARG A 200 -3.43 -9.95 13.06
CA ARG A 200 -3.95 -10.49 14.33
C ARG A 200 -4.45 -9.41 15.29
N CYS A 201 -5.29 -9.81 16.25
CA CYS A 201 -5.78 -8.95 17.33
C CYS A 201 -5.07 -9.20 18.66
#